data_AF-A0A494BBL4-F1
#
_entry.id   AF-A0A494BBL4-F1
#
_cell.length_a   1.000
_cell.length_b   1.000
_cell.length_c   1.000
_cell.angle_alpha   90.00
_cell.angle_beta   90.00
_cell.angle_gamma   90.00
#
_symmetry.space_group_name_H-M   'P 1'
#
loop_
_entity.id
_entity.type
_entity.pdbx_description
1 polymer ?
#
loop_
_entity_poly.entity_id
_entity_poly.type
_entity_poly.pdbx_seq_one_letter_code
_entity_poly.pdbx_strand_id
1 'polypeptide(L)'
;METSRKSFAESWQSFQFRPVVHGSSRACQPWRCQSGAAVAATTEKVHHAKTTKPQAQPERRKPKTGILMLNMGGPETLGEVQDFLQRLFLDRDLMTLPIQNKLAPFIAKRRTPKIQEQYRRIGGGSPIKMWTSKQGEGMVKLLDELSPATAPHKYYIGFRYVHPLTEEAIEEMERDGLERAIAFTQYPQYSCSTTGSSLNAIYRYYNEVGQKPTM
;
A
#
# COMPACT_ATOMS: atom_id res chain seq x y z
N MET A 1 -23.94 34.57 34.60
CA MET A 1 -23.84 33.61 33.49
C MET A 1 -22.41 33.63 32.96
N GLU A 2 -21.40 33.44 33.81
CA GLU A 2 -21.03 32.18 34.48
C GLU A 2 -20.61 31.08 33.50
N THR A 3 -19.28 30.93 33.40
CA THR A 3 -18.56 29.67 33.59
C THR A 3 -19.06 28.44 32.84
N SER A 4 -18.45 28.13 31.70
CA SER A 4 -18.01 26.75 31.40
C SER A 4 -17.11 26.72 30.16
N ARG A 5 -15.82 27.03 30.33
CA ARG A 5 -14.76 26.74 29.35
C ARG A 5 -13.45 26.43 30.05
N LYS A 6 -13.43 25.41 30.92
CA LYS A 6 -12.20 24.76 31.40
C LYS A 6 -12.57 23.35 31.85
N SER A 7 -12.34 22.35 31.01
CA SER A 7 -11.97 20.97 31.39
C SER A 7 -12.02 20.11 30.13
N PHE A 8 -10.88 19.94 29.45
CA PHE A 8 -10.61 18.76 28.59
C PHE A 8 -9.13 18.69 28.17
N ALA A 9 -8.23 18.97 29.10
CA ALA A 9 -6.78 18.95 28.87
C ALA A 9 -6.05 18.38 30.08
N GLU A 10 -6.39 17.14 30.47
CA GLU A 10 -5.69 16.37 31.51
C GLU A 10 -6.15 14.90 31.44
N SER A 11 -5.53 14.09 30.57
CA SER A 11 -5.58 12.61 30.66
C SER A 11 -4.71 11.95 29.58
N TRP A 12 -3.41 12.25 29.53
CA TRP A 12 -2.43 11.43 28.79
C TRP A 12 -1.09 11.41 29.52
N GLN A 13 -1.09 10.86 30.74
CA GLN A 13 0.11 10.42 31.45
C GLN A 13 -0.22 9.12 32.18
N SER A 14 0.00 7.97 31.54
CA SER A 14 0.44 6.72 32.16
C SER A 14 0.21 5.53 31.21
N PHE A 15 1.16 5.27 30.31
CA PHE A 15 1.36 3.92 29.80
C PHE A 15 2.85 3.62 29.88
N GLN A 16 3.25 3.14 31.05
CA GLN A 16 4.59 2.62 31.27
C GLN A 16 4.73 1.25 30.60
N PHE A 17 5.85 1.11 29.92
CA PHE A 17 6.40 -0.14 29.37
C PHE A 17 6.42 -1.25 30.44
N ARG A 18 5.97 -2.45 30.07
CA ARG A 18 6.33 -3.70 30.77
C ARG A 18 7.25 -4.54 29.88
N PRO A 19 8.50 -4.81 30.29
CA PRO A 19 9.35 -5.79 29.61
C PRO A 19 8.94 -7.21 30.02
N VAL A 20 8.89 -8.13 29.05
CA VAL A 20 8.72 -9.56 29.29
C VAL A 20 10.11 -10.18 29.56
N VAL A 21 10.24 -10.80 30.73
CA VAL A 21 11.45 -11.43 31.24
C VAL A 21 11.68 -12.79 30.58
N HIS A 22 12.93 -13.08 30.23
CA HIS A 22 13.42 -14.35 29.69
C HIS A 22 13.58 -15.41 30.81
N GLY A 23 13.21 -16.66 30.53
CA GLY A 23 13.23 -17.74 31.50
C GLY A 23 13.75 -19.08 30.95
N SER A 24 14.90 -19.46 31.48
CA SER A 24 15.41 -20.82 31.73
C SER A 24 16.23 -21.56 30.66
N SER A 25 17.53 -21.59 30.99
CA SER A 25 18.54 -22.58 30.60
C SER A 25 18.12 -24.00 30.93
N ARG A 26 18.48 -24.96 30.06
CA ARG A 26 18.74 -26.35 30.48
C ARG A 26 20.09 -26.79 29.95
N ALA A 27 20.86 -27.33 30.89
CA ALA A 27 22.25 -27.67 30.80
C ALA A 27 22.49 -28.95 29.99
N CYS A 28 23.67 -28.97 29.37
CA CYS A 28 24.35 -30.13 28.82
C CYS A 28 24.58 -31.20 29.91
N GLN A 29 24.40 -32.46 29.54
CA GLN A 29 24.93 -33.63 30.24
C GLN A 29 25.68 -34.48 29.21
N PRO A 30 26.95 -34.88 29.46
CA PRO A 30 27.73 -35.67 28.52
C PRO A 30 27.56 -37.17 28.81
N TRP A 31 27.29 -37.96 27.77
CA TRP A 31 27.35 -39.42 27.85
C TRP A 31 28.51 -39.95 26.99
N ARG A 32 29.60 -40.23 27.71
CA ARG A 32 30.36 -41.49 27.75
C ARG A 32 30.57 -42.23 26.42
N CYS A 33 31.83 -42.21 25.97
CA CYS A 33 32.39 -43.18 25.04
C CYS A 33 32.32 -44.61 25.59
N GLN A 34 31.87 -45.54 24.77
CA GLN A 34 32.28 -46.94 24.84
C GLN A 34 32.68 -47.42 23.44
N SER A 35 33.91 -47.90 23.37
CA SER A 35 34.57 -48.55 22.24
C SER A 35 34.05 -49.98 22.10
N GLY A 36 33.96 -50.50 20.87
CA GLY A 36 33.70 -51.93 20.67
C GLY A 36 33.51 -52.37 19.21
N ALA A 37 34.57 -52.98 18.69
CA ALA A 37 34.61 -54.05 17.70
C ALA A 37 34.12 -53.84 16.26
N ALA A 38 35.07 -54.11 15.35
CA ALA A 38 34.90 -54.27 13.92
C ALA A 38 34.08 -55.51 13.56
N VAL A 39 33.26 -55.40 12.51
CA VAL A 39 32.73 -56.54 11.74
C VAL A 39 32.59 -56.14 10.26
N ALA A 40 32.89 -57.11 9.41
CA ALA A 40 33.25 -56.98 8.01
C ALA A 40 32.21 -56.30 7.11
N ALA A 41 32.70 -55.48 6.19
CA ALA A 41 31.92 -54.85 5.13
C ALA A 41 31.61 -55.84 4.00
N THR A 42 30.38 -56.34 3.94
CA THR A 42 29.79 -56.88 2.71
C THR A 42 29.12 -55.74 1.96
N THR A 43 29.64 -55.42 0.77
CA THR A 43 29.07 -54.41 -0.12
C THR A 43 27.78 -54.92 -0.77
N GLU A 44 26.63 -54.50 -0.25
CA GLU A 44 25.36 -54.56 -0.98
C GLU A 44 25.07 -53.21 -1.64
N LYS A 45 24.99 -53.20 -2.96
CA LYS A 45 24.55 -52.04 -3.75
C LYS A 45 23.05 -51.83 -3.52
N VAL A 46 22.69 -50.95 -2.60
CA VAL A 46 21.32 -50.45 -2.47
C VAL A 46 21.11 -49.35 -3.50
N HIS A 47 20.39 -49.67 -4.58
CA HIS A 47 19.86 -48.67 -5.50
C HIS A 47 18.81 -47.82 -4.79
N HIS A 48 19.23 -46.69 -4.21
CA HIS A 48 18.33 -45.65 -3.72
C HIS A 48 17.69 -44.94 -4.92
N ALA A 49 16.53 -45.44 -5.35
CA ALA A 49 15.64 -44.68 -6.20
C ALA A 49 15.12 -43.48 -5.40
N LYS A 50 15.70 -42.29 -5.63
CA LYS A 50 15.15 -41.02 -5.14
C LYS A 50 13.79 -40.81 -5.79
N THR A 51 12.71 -41.12 -5.08
CA THR A 51 11.38 -40.64 -5.43
C THR A 51 11.33 -39.15 -5.13
N THR A 52 11.60 -38.31 -6.12
CA THR A 52 11.35 -36.87 -6.08
C THR A 52 9.83 -36.66 -6.03
N LYS A 53 9.28 -36.34 -4.86
CA LYS A 53 7.95 -35.75 -4.74
C LYS A 53 7.95 -34.45 -5.57
N PRO A 54 7.01 -34.26 -6.52
CA PRO A 54 6.84 -32.97 -7.16
C PRO A 54 6.47 -31.96 -6.07
N GLN A 55 7.37 -31.01 -5.78
CA GLN A 55 6.98 -29.84 -5.00
C GLN A 55 6.05 -29.03 -5.89
N ALA A 56 4.75 -29.09 -5.58
CA ALA A 56 3.74 -28.28 -6.24
C ALA A 56 4.10 -26.80 -6.06
N GLN A 57 4.48 -26.14 -7.15
CA GLN A 57 4.53 -24.69 -7.17
C GLN A 57 3.11 -24.19 -6.89
N PRO A 58 2.90 -23.24 -5.96
CA PRO A 58 1.58 -22.68 -5.75
C PRO A 58 1.11 -22.10 -7.08
N GLU A 59 0.00 -22.61 -7.62
CA GLU A 59 -0.61 -22.01 -8.81
C GLU A 59 -0.80 -20.51 -8.54
N ARG A 60 -0.27 -19.66 -9.42
CA ARG A 60 -0.52 -18.22 -9.37
C ARG A 60 -2.00 -17.98 -9.68
N ARG A 61 -2.84 -18.04 -8.66
CA ARG A 61 -4.25 -17.69 -8.74
C ARG A 61 -4.36 -16.20 -9.08
N LYS A 62 -5.22 -15.87 -10.05
CA LYS A 62 -5.54 -14.47 -10.39
C LYS A 62 -6.13 -13.77 -9.16
N PRO A 63 -5.87 -12.47 -8.96
CA PRO A 63 -6.48 -11.74 -7.87
C PRO A 63 -7.99 -11.71 -8.06
N LYS A 64 -8.72 -11.95 -6.97
CA LYS A 64 -10.19 -11.96 -6.98
C LYS A 64 -10.74 -10.59 -6.58
N THR A 65 -10.18 -10.01 -5.51
CA THR A 65 -10.61 -8.73 -4.96
C THR A 65 -9.49 -7.70 -5.03
N GLY A 66 -9.72 -6.60 -5.76
CA GLY A 66 -8.82 -5.46 -5.81
C GLY A 66 -9.21 -4.36 -4.84
N ILE A 67 -8.22 -3.79 -4.17
CA ILE A 67 -8.39 -2.70 -3.22
C ILE A 67 -7.66 -1.47 -3.76
N LEU A 68 -8.41 -0.54 -4.33
CA LEU A 68 -7.90 0.71 -4.86
C LEU A 68 -7.72 1.74 -3.74
N MET A 69 -6.49 1.92 -3.27
CA MET A 69 -6.12 2.85 -2.21
C MET A 69 -6.04 4.28 -2.77
N LEU A 70 -7.08 5.09 -2.52
CA LEU A 70 -7.22 6.43 -3.07
C LEU A 70 -6.58 7.49 -2.18
N ASN A 71 -5.67 8.29 -2.75
CA ASN A 71 -5.09 9.46 -2.10
C ASN A 71 -4.71 10.51 -3.16
N MET A 72 -4.37 11.74 -2.76
CA MET A 72 -3.88 12.76 -3.71
C MET A 72 -2.52 12.39 -4.30
N GLY A 73 -1.72 11.65 -3.52
CA GLY A 73 -0.33 11.36 -3.82
C GLY A 73 0.57 12.54 -3.51
N GLY A 74 1.79 12.50 -4.03
CA GLY A 74 2.75 13.59 -3.93
C GLY A 74 4.01 13.26 -4.73
N PRO A 75 4.76 14.27 -5.19
CA PRO A 75 5.93 14.08 -6.03
C PRO A 75 7.02 13.33 -5.26
N GLU A 76 7.53 12.23 -5.81
CA GLU A 76 8.62 11.43 -5.22
C GLU A 76 9.96 12.17 -5.32
N THR A 77 10.10 13.03 -6.33
CA THR A 77 11.29 13.83 -6.57
C THR A 77 10.95 15.29 -6.85
N LEU A 78 11.93 16.19 -6.71
CA LEU A 78 11.76 17.61 -7.04
C LEU A 78 11.35 17.85 -8.50
N GLY A 79 11.70 16.95 -9.43
CA GLY A 79 11.36 17.06 -10.84
C GLY A 79 9.87 16.91 -11.12
N GLU A 80 9.16 16.14 -10.31
CA GLU A 80 7.73 15.83 -10.49
C GLU A 80 6.80 16.91 -9.93
N VAL A 81 7.35 17.89 -9.20
CA VAL A 81 6.57 18.92 -8.52
C VAL A 81 5.71 19.72 -9.50
N GLN A 82 6.22 20.02 -10.71
CA GLN A 82 5.45 20.79 -11.68
C GLN A 82 4.22 20.02 -12.16
N ASP A 83 4.38 18.75 -12.51
CA ASP A 83 3.29 17.91 -13.04
C ASP A 83 2.25 17.63 -11.96
N PHE A 84 2.70 17.42 -10.72
CA PHE A 84 1.83 17.32 -9.55
C PHE A 84 0.95 18.58 -9.41
N LEU A 85 1.56 19.77 -9.41
CA LEU A 85 0.82 21.02 -9.29
C LEU A 85 -0.09 21.26 -10.49
N GLN A 86 0.35 20.93 -11.69
CA GLN A 86 -0.45 21.11 -12.90
C GLN A 86 -1.73 20.28 -12.84
N ARG A 87 -1.65 18.99 -12.49
CA ARG A 87 -2.84 18.14 -12.31
C ARG A 87 -3.75 18.65 -11.19
N LEU A 88 -3.17 19.10 -10.08
CA LEU A 88 -3.89 19.68 -8.95
C LEU A 88 -4.69 20.94 -9.34
N PHE A 89 -4.09 21.86 -10.11
CA PHE A 89 -4.77 23.07 -10.56
C PHE A 89 -5.74 22.84 -11.72
N LEU A 90 -5.62 21.74 -12.46
CA LEU A 90 -6.57 21.33 -13.51
C LEU A 90 -7.83 20.65 -12.93
N ASP A 91 -7.79 20.24 -11.66
CA ASP A 91 -8.88 19.50 -11.03
C ASP A 91 -10.07 20.40 -10.67
N ARG A 92 -11.15 20.29 -11.45
CA ARG A 92 -12.39 21.05 -11.25
C ARG A 92 -13.16 20.65 -10.00
N ASP A 93 -12.91 19.45 -9.47
CA ASP A 93 -13.54 18.98 -8.24
C ASP A 93 -12.85 19.53 -6.99
N LEU A 94 -11.60 20.01 -7.13
CA LEU A 94 -10.87 20.68 -6.07
C LEU A 94 -11.12 22.20 -6.10
N MET A 95 -11.00 22.81 -7.28
CA MET A 95 -11.22 24.25 -7.45
C MET A 95 -11.65 24.58 -8.87
N THR A 96 -12.49 25.62 -9.01
CA THR A 96 -12.93 26.13 -10.31
C THR A 96 -12.25 27.48 -10.58
N LEU A 97 -11.56 27.58 -11.72
CA LEU A 97 -10.87 28.80 -12.15
C LEU A 97 -11.38 29.26 -13.53
N PRO A 98 -11.43 30.57 -13.82
CA PRO A 98 -11.75 31.05 -15.16
C PRO A 98 -10.65 30.59 -16.15
N ILE A 99 -11.04 30.03 -17.30
CA ILE A 99 -10.09 29.57 -18.33
C ILE A 99 -9.03 28.60 -17.75
N GLN A 100 -9.47 27.67 -16.88
CA GLN A 100 -8.62 26.78 -16.06
C GLN A 100 -7.54 26.04 -16.86
N ASN A 101 -7.85 25.57 -18.07
CA ASN A 101 -6.89 24.85 -18.92
C ASN A 101 -5.65 25.71 -19.30
N LYS A 102 -5.76 27.04 -19.28
CA LYS A 102 -4.63 27.97 -19.51
C LYS A 102 -4.04 28.49 -18.20
N LEU A 103 -4.87 28.77 -17.19
CA LEU A 103 -4.40 29.29 -15.90
C LEU A 103 -3.66 28.24 -15.08
N ALA A 104 -4.11 26.97 -15.10
CA ALA A 104 -3.51 25.93 -14.29
C ALA A 104 -2.02 25.67 -14.63
N PRO A 105 -1.62 25.49 -15.90
CA PRO A 105 -0.21 25.36 -16.25
C PRO A 105 0.64 26.58 -15.86
N PHE A 106 0.08 27.79 -16.02
CA PHE A 106 0.76 29.03 -15.63
C PHE A 106 0.99 29.13 -14.11
N ILE A 107 -0.05 28.86 -13.32
CA ILE A 107 0.02 28.88 -11.86
C ILE A 107 0.97 27.79 -11.35
N ALA A 108 0.90 26.58 -11.93
CA ALA A 108 1.80 25.48 -11.60
C ALA A 108 3.26 25.90 -11.82
N LYS A 109 3.62 26.33 -13.04
CA LYS A 109 4.98 26.79 -13.38
C LYS A 109 5.48 27.90 -12.44
N ARG A 110 4.62 28.87 -12.12
CA ARG A 110 4.97 29.97 -11.19
C ARG A 110 5.19 29.48 -9.76
N ARG A 111 4.44 28.49 -9.30
CA ARG A 111 4.52 27.97 -7.92
C ARG A 111 5.58 26.88 -7.74
N THR A 112 5.97 26.18 -8.80
CA THR A 112 6.94 25.07 -8.77
C THR A 112 8.19 25.39 -7.94
N PRO A 113 8.92 26.51 -8.12
CA PRO A 113 10.17 26.75 -7.39
C PRO A 113 9.95 26.81 -5.87
N LYS A 114 8.85 27.42 -5.43
CA LYS A 114 8.51 27.53 -4.01
C LYS A 114 8.17 26.16 -3.41
N ILE A 115 7.44 25.32 -4.14
CA ILE A 115 7.04 24.00 -3.67
C ILE A 115 8.23 23.02 -3.71
N GLN A 116 9.11 23.12 -4.71
CA GLN A 116 10.37 22.37 -4.74
C GLN A 116 11.23 22.67 -3.51
N GLU A 117 11.34 23.94 -3.11
CA GLU A 117 12.07 24.30 -1.89
C GLU A 117 11.45 23.68 -0.63
N GLN A 118 10.11 23.61 -0.55
CA GLN A 118 9.43 22.93 0.56
C GLN A 118 9.75 21.43 0.59
N TYR A 119 9.70 20.75 -0.55
CA TYR A 119 10.08 19.33 -0.63
C TYR A 119 11.57 19.12 -0.33
N ARG A 120 12.45 20.02 -0.78
CA ARG A 120 13.88 19.96 -0.49
C ARG A 120 14.15 20.00 1.01
N ARG A 121 13.43 20.85 1.75
CA ARG A 121 13.56 20.97 3.22
C ARG A 121 13.16 19.72 3.99
N ILE A 122 12.37 18.82 3.40
CA ILE A 122 11.91 17.57 4.04
C ILE A 122 12.59 16.32 3.48
N GLY A 123 13.63 16.46 2.64
CA GLY A 123 14.41 15.34 2.10
C GLY A 123 14.30 15.13 0.59
N GLY A 124 13.65 16.03 -0.15
CA GLY A 124 13.67 16.04 -1.62
C GLY A 124 12.42 15.49 -2.31
N GLY A 125 11.41 15.03 -1.55
CA GLY A 125 10.19 14.46 -2.11
C GLY A 125 9.20 13.99 -1.05
N SER A 126 8.07 13.47 -1.50
CA SER A 126 7.00 12.91 -0.67
C SER A 126 7.24 11.41 -0.43
N PRO A 127 7.23 10.93 0.83
CA PRO A 127 7.35 9.50 1.12
C PRO A 127 6.03 8.72 0.97
N ILE A 128 4.96 9.37 0.46
CA ILE A 128 3.60 8.82 0.49
C ILE A 128 3.48 7.49 -0.25
N LYS A 129 4.11 7.34 -1.42
CA LYS A 129 4.05 6.10 -2.19
C LYS A 129 4.64 4.92 -1.42
N MET A 130 5.83 5.10 -0.84
CA MET A 130 6.49 4.10 0.00
C MET A 130 5.59 3.66 1.17
N TRP A 131 4.98 4.61 1.88
CA TRP A 131 4.11 4.28 3.01
C TRP A 131 2.82 3.60 2.59
N THR A 132 2.17 4.08 1.53
CA THR A 132 0.96 3.46 0.98
C THR A 132 1.24 2.04 0.52
N SER A 133 2.36 1.77 -0.16
CA SER A 133 2.77 0.41 -0.53
C SER A 133 2.97 -0.49 0.69
N LYS A 134 3.70 0.00 1.70
CA LYS A 134 3.95 -0.77 2.93
C LYS A 134 2.65 -1.10 3.67
N GLN A 135 1.71 -0.16 3.72
CA GLN A 135 0.38 -0.37 4.29
C GLN A 135 -0.45 -1.35 3.45
N GLY A 136 -0.42 -1.22 2.12
CA GLY A 136 -1.10 -2.10 1.18
C GLY A 136 -0.64 -3.55 1.29
N GLU A 137 0.68 -3.77 1.38
CA GLU A 137 1.27 -5.09 1.58
C GLU A 137 0.83 -5.73 2.90
N GLY A 138 0.85 -4.96 3.99
CA GLY A 138 0.37 -5.42 5.29
C GLY A 138 -1.12 -5.76 5.28
N MET A 139 -1.92 -4.88 4.66
CA MET A 139 -3.36 -5.04 4.52
C MET A 139 -3.72 -6.30 3.74
N VAL A 140 -3.10 -6.54 2.57
CA VAL A 140 -3.39 -7.72 1.75
C VAL A 140 -3.06 -9.02 2.48
N LYS A 141 -1.89 -9.10 3.14
CA LYS A 141 -1.51 -10.28 3.94
C LYS A 141 -2.57 -10.64 4.97
N LEU A 142 -3.06 -9.63 5.70
CA LEU A 142 -4.09 -9.84 6.71
C LEU A 142 -5.45 -10.17 6.09
N LEU A 143 -5.83 -9.54 4.97
CA LEU A 143 -7.12 -9.80 4.32
C LEU A 143 -7.20 -11.21 3.73
N ASP A 144 -6.10 -11.75 3.22
CA ASP A 144 -6.04 -13.14 2.73
C ASP A 144 -6.30 -14.15 3.87
N GLU A 145 -5.86 -13.84 5.10
CA GLU A 145 -6.14 -14.65 6.29
C GLU A 145 -7.56 -14.41 6.84
N LEU A 146 -8.00 -13.16 6.91
CA LEU A 146 -9.28 -12.76 7.50
C LEU A 146 -10.49 -13.10 6.62
N SER A 147 -10.33 -13.06 5.30
CA SER A 147 -11.40 -13.33 4.33
C SER A 147 -10.94 -14.25 3.19
N PRO A 148 -10.69 -15.54 3.46
CA PRO A 148 -10.22 -16.48 2.44
C PRO A 148 -11.18 -16.64 1.25
N ALA A 149 -12.48 -16.38 1.43
CA ALA A 149 -13.50 -16.48 0.38
C ALA A 149 -13.38 -15.40 -0.71
N THR A 150 -12.76 -14.26 -0.39
CA THR A 150 -12.53 -13.13 -1.31
C THR A 150 -11.05 -13.00 -1.73
N ALA A 151 -10.18 -13.83 -1.16
CA ALA A 151 -8.80 -13.98 -1.58
C ALA A 151 -8.68 -14.62 -2.97
N PRO A 152 -7.57 -14.40 -3.72
CA PRO A 152 -6.44 -13.53 -3.37
C PRO A 152 -6.80 -12.05 -3.46
N HIS A 153 -6.41 -11.27 -2.46
CA HIS A 153 -6.54 -9.81 -2.49
C HIS A 153 -5.32 -9.19 -3.18
N LYS A 154 -5.51 -8.07 -3.88
CA LYS A 154 -4.42 -7.25 -4.41
C LYS A 154 -4.72 -5.78 -4.14
N TYR A 155 -3.75 -5.04 -3.64
CA TYR A 155 -3.87 -3.59 -3.49
C TYR A 155 -3.39 -2.89 -4.76
N TYR A 156 -3.99 -1.75 -5.06
CA TYR A 156 -3.63 -0.85 -6.14
C TYR A 156 -3.54 0.55 -5.58
N ILE A 157 -2.54 1.32 -5.98
CA ILE A 157 -2.42 2.72 -5.56
C ILE A 157 -3.07 3.58 -6.63
N GLY A 158 -4.11 4.33 -6.25
CA GLY A 158 -4.76 5.30 -7.13
C GLY A 158 -4.47 6.71 -6.63
N PHE A 159 -3.41 7.33 -7.13
CA PHE A 159 -3.13 8.72 -6.81
C PHE A 159 -3.87 9.67 -7.76
N ARG A 160 -4.31 10.81 -7.22
CA ARG A 160 -5.07 11.79 -8.01
C ARG A 160 -4.18 12.65 -8.90
N TYR A 161 -2.96 12.97 -8.47
CA TYR A 161 -2.12 14.00 -9.10
C TYR A 161 -0.69 13.54 -9.47
N VAL A 162 -0.30 12.30 -9.14
CA VAL A 162 1.00 11.71 -9.49
C VAL A 162 0.84 10.24 -9.85
N HIS A 163 1.85 9.63 -10.44
CA HIS A 163 1.85 8.22 -10.79
C HIS A 163 2.06 7.31 -9.56
N PRO A 164 1.41 6.13 -9.48
CA PRO A 164 0.37 5.65 -10.40
C PRO A 164 -0.94 6.44 -10.23
N LEU A 165 -1.48 6.93 -11.35
CA LEU A 165 -2.72 7.69 -11.39
C LEU A 165 -3.93 6.78 -11.14
N THR A 166 -5.07 7.38 -10.79
CA THR A 166 -6.31 6.63 -10.53
C THR A 166 -6.74 5.85 -11.77
N GLU A 167 -6.61 6.47 -12.94
CA GLU A 167 -6.94 5.91 -14.25
C GLU A 167 -6.01 4.73 -14.59
N GLU A 168 -4.71 4.87 -14.36
CA GLU A 168 -3.71 3.80 -14.58
C GLU A 168 -3.97 2.60 -13.68
N ALA A 169 -4.35 2.84 -12.43
CA ALA A 169 -4.70 1.79 -11.48
C ALA A 169 -5.99 1.06 -11.90
N ILE A 170 -7.01 1.77 -12.37
CA ILE A 170 -8.23 1.15 -12.91
C ILE A 170 -7.90 0.29 -14.13
N GLU A 171 -7.06 0.77 -15.05
CA GLU A 171 -6.61 0.01 -16.21
C GLU A 171 -5.84 -1.27 -15.83
N GLU A 172 -5.03 -1.23 -14.77
CA GLU A 172 -4.39 -2.43 -14.22
C GLU A 172 -5.41 -3.39 -13.61
N MET A 173 -6.36 -2.88 -12.83
CA MET A 173 -7.43 -3.65 -12.20
C MET A 173 -8.32 -4.37 -13.23
N GLU A 174 -8.71 -3.70 -14.30
CA GLU A 174 -9.48 -4.26 -15.41
C GLU A 174 -8.68 -5.36 -16.14
N ARG A 175 -7.39 -5.12 -16.42
CA ARG A 175 -6.51 -6.11 -17.07
C ARG A 175 -6.28 -7.36 -16.22
N ASP A 176 -6.25 -7.20 -14.90
CA ASP A 176 -6.11 -8.32 -13.97
C ASP A 176 -7.37 -9.21 -13.90
N GLY A 177 -8.51 -8.72 -14.40
CA GLY A 177 -9.76 -9.47 -14.47
C GLY A 177 -10.36 -9.76 -13.10
N LEU A 178 -10.40 -8.74 -12.24
CA LEU A 178 -10.95 -8.84 -10.88
C LEU A 178 -12.44 -9.17 -10.90
N GLU A 179 -12.92 -9.87 -9.89
CA GLU A 179 -14.36 -10.10 -9.66
C GLU A 179 -14.99 -9.02 -8.77
N ARG A 180 -14.14 -8.25 -8.06
CA ARG A 180 -14.57 -7.20 -7.13
C ARG A 180 -13.50 -6.11 -7.04
N ALA A 181 -13.94 -4.86 -7.14
CA ALA A 181 -13.13 -3.70 -6.79
C ALA A 181 -13.69 -2.94 -5.57
N ILE A 182 -12.78 -2.46 -4.73
CA ILE A 182 -13.10 -1.61 -3.57
C ILE A 182 -12.34 -0.30 -3.70
N ALA A 183 -13.08 0.81 -3.85
CA ALA A 183 -12.53 2.16 -3.78
C ALA A 183 -12.29 2.54 -2.30
N PHE A 184 -11.08 2.33 -1.80
CA PHE A 184 -10.74 2.55 -0.40
C PHE A 184 -9.97 3.86 -0.21
N THR A 185 -10.70 4.90 0.20
CA THR A 185 -10.10 6.20 0.52
C THR A 185 -9.14 6.11 1.70
N GLN A 186 -7.96 6.72 1.55
CA GLN A 186 -6.95 6.82 2.61
C GLN A 186 -7.16 8.07 3.49
N TYR A 187 -8.28 8.79 3.30
CA TYR A 187 -8.72 9.91 4.14
C TYR A 187 -9.81 9.44 5.10
N PRO A 188 -9.55 9.34 6.42
CA PRO A 188 -10.58 8.90 7.36
C PRO A 188 -11.78 9.85 7.43
N GLN A 189 -11.55 11.16 7.23
CA GLN A 189 -12.59 12.17 7.18
C GLN A 189 -12.91 12.52 5.73
N TYR A 190 -14.18 12.41 5.35
CA TYR A 190 -14.64 12.74 4.02
C TYR A 190 -14.58 14.25 3.76
N SER A 191 -14.06 14.62 2.59
CA SER A 191 -14.25 15.94 1.97
C SER A 191 -14.49 15.77 0.48
N CYS A 192 -15.35 16.63 -0.08
CA CYS A 192 -15.58 16.69 -1.53
C CYS A 192 -14.27 16.97 -2.28
N SER A 193 -13.38 17.78 -1.70
CA SER A 193 -12.10 18.16 -2.30
C SER A 193 -11.03 17.08 -2.26
N THR A 194 -11.25 15.97 -1.54
CA THR A 194 -10.30 14.86 -1.43
C THR A 194 -10.94 13.56 -1.91
N THR A 195 -11.66 12.86 -1.04
CA THR A 195 -12.36 11.60 -1.37
C THR A 195 -13.37 11.82 -2.50
N GLY A 196 -14.11 12.94 -2.49
CA GLY A 196 -15.05 13.27 -3.57
C GLY A 196 -14.37 13.35 -4.94
N SER A 197 -13.28 14.12 -5.05
CA SER A 197 -12.49 14.21 -6.30
C SER A 197 -11.96 12.85 -6.75
N SER A 198 -11.45 12.01 -5.84
CA SER A 198 -10.97 10.67 -6.19
C SER A 198 -12.09 9.75 -6.70
N LEU A 199 -13.27 9.77 -6.07
CA LEU A 199 -14.42 8.96 -6.52
C LEU A 199 -14.97 9.46 -7.86
N ASN A 200 -15.04 10.78 -8.05
CA ASN A 200 -15.43 11.38 -9.32
C ASN A 200 -14.44 11.06 -10.44
N ALA A 201 -13.14 10.91 -10.15
CA ALA A 201 -12.15 10.47 -11.14
C ALA A 201 -12.46 9.06 -11.65
N ILE A 202 -12.85 8.13 -10.78
CA ILE A 202 -13.30 6.78 -11.18
C ILE A 202 -14.53 6.87 -12.09
N TYR A 203 -15.53 7.67 -11.69
CA TYR A 203 -16.74 7.88 -12.50
C TYR A 203 -16.40 8.48 -13.88
N ARG A 204 -15.57 9.52 -13.90
CA ARG A 204 -15.14 10.21 -15.14
C ARG A 204 -14.38 9.26 -16.06
N TYR A 205 -13.50 8.42 -15.53
CA TYR A 205 -12.78 7.42 -16.31
C TYR A 205 -13.73 6.53 -17.12
N TYR A 206 -14.71 5.88 -16.47
CA TYR A 206 -15.66 4.99 -17.17
C TYR A 206 -16.58 5.75 -18.13
N ASN A 207 -16.96 6.97 -17.78
CA ASN A 207 -17.76 7.82 -18.65
C ASN A 207 -16.99 8.27 -19.91
N GLU A 208 -15.68 8.50 -19.80
CA GLU A 208 -14.80 8.90 -20.91
C GLU A 208 -14.48 7.73 -21.84
N VAL A 209 -14.17 6.55 -21.29
CA VAL A 209 -13.93 5.34 -22.11
C VAL A 209 -15.21 4.75 -22.72
N GLY A 210 -16.38 5.14 -22.20
CA GLY A 210 -17.69 4.70 -22.69
C GLY A 210 -18.00 3.23 -22.39
N GLN A 211 -17.36 2.66 -21.37
CA GLN A 211 -17.51 1.26 -20.97
C GLN A 211 -17.98 1.17 -19.51
N LYS A 212 -18.68 0.10 -19.17
CA LYS A 212 -19.01 -0.21 -17.78
C LYS A 212 -17.85 -1.00 -17.16
N PRO A 213 -17.63 -0.90 -15.83
CA PRO A 213 -16.66 -1.75 -15.13
C PRO A 213 -16.95 -3.23 -15.39
N THR A 214 -15.91 -4.03 -15.62
CA THR A 214 -16.08 -5.50 -15.76
C THR A 214 -16.06 -6.23 -14.42
N MET A 215 -15.61 -5.53 -13.36
CA MET A 215 -15.44 -5.97 -11.97
C MET A 215 -16.48 -5.39 -11.00
#